data_AF-A0A928SF65-F1
#
_entry.id   AF-A0A928SF65-F1
#
_cell.length_a   1.000
_cell.length_b   1.000
_cell.length_c   1.000
_cell.angle_alpha   90.00
_cell.angle_beta   90.00
_cell.angle_gamma   90.00
#
_symmetry.space_group_name_H-M   'P 1'
#
loop_
_entity.id
_entity.type
_entity.pdbx_description
1 polymer ?
#
loop_
_entity_poly.entity_id
_entity_poly.type
_entity_poly.pdbx_seq_one_letter_code
_entity_poly.pdbx_strand_id
1 'polypeptide(L)'
;MLNQKTWYKHIILRPQPGGGLTHACGKLKTIYGELVSQWELGNGAFEWAVVVPPNTTATVYLPAQKEGEMIINGQGITGSVHELEAGEYCFIIR
;
A
#
# COMPACT_ATOMS: atom_id res chain seq x y z
N MET A 1 -8.44 3.15 -25.28
CA MET A 1 -8.61 1.70 -25.05
C MET A 1 -8.44 1.44 -23.56
N LEU A 2 -9.46 0.94 -22.87
CA LEU A 2 -9.41 0.66 -21.43
C LEU A 2 -8.80 -0.73 -21.23
N ASN A 3 -7.56 -0.81 -20.75
CA ASN A 3 -6.92 -2.06 -20.33
C ASN A 3 -7.65 -2.58 -19.09
N GLN A 4 -8.68 -3.38 -19.30
CA GLN A 4 -9.43 -4.02 -18.23
C GLN A 4 -8.58 -5.17 -17.67
N LYS A 5 -7.77 -4.86 -16.65
CA LYS A 5 -7.00 -5.86 -15.90
C LYS A 5 -7.98 -6.66 -15.03
N THR A 6 -8.48 -7.78 -15.52
CA THR A 6 -9.39 -8.66 -14.79
C THR A 6 -8.62 -9.53 -13.77
N TRP A 7 -9.31 -10.37 -12.99
CA TRP A 7 -8.72 -11.45 -12.18
C TRP A 7 -7.59 -11.07 -11.21
N TYR A 8 -7.64 -9.88 -10.57
CA TYR A 8 -6.60 -9.38 -9.66
C TYR A 8 -5.23 -9.14 -10.31
N LYS A 9 -5.15 -8.98 -11.65
CA LYS A 9 -3.89 -8.56 -12.31
C LYS A 9 -3.36 -7.22 -11.82
N HIS A 10 -4.27 -6.38 -11.34
CA HIS A 10 -3.93 -5.10 -10.77
C HIS A 10 -4.80 -4.79 -9.57
N ILE A 11 -4.14 -4.25 -8.56
CA ILE A 11 -4.67 -4.11 -7.22
C ILE A 11 -4.64 -2.63 -6.87
N ILE A 12 -5.74 -2.13 -6.31
CA ILE A 12 -5.78 -0.79 -5.74
C ILE A 12 -5.67 -0.92 -4.23
N LEU A 13 -4.62 -0.32 -3.69
CA LEU A 13 -4.34 -0.30 -2.27
C LEU A 13 -4.46 1.14 -1.76
N ARG A 14 -5.53 1.41 -1.01
CA ARG A 14 -5.87 2.76 -0.54
C ARG A 14 -6.31 2.72 0.93
N PRO A 15 -5.37 2.63 1.88
CA PRO A 15 -5.70 2.70 3.30
C PRO A 15 -6.35 4.06 3.60
N GLN A 16 -7.34 4.05 4.51
CA GLN A 16 -8.06 5.24 4.97
C GLN A 16 -7.99 5.30 6.51
N PRO A 17 -6.82 5.57 7.09
CA PRO A 17 -6.69 5.77 8.54
C PRO A 17 -7.58 6.93 9.00
N GLY A 18 -8.20 6.79 10.17
CA GLY A 18 -9.17 7.74 10.70
C GLY A 18 -10.25 7.06 11.54
N GLY A 19 -11.22 7.86 12.03
CA GLY A 19 -12.38 7.32 12.77
C GLY A 19 -12.04 6.61 14.09
N GLY A 20 -10.87 6.89 14.68
CA GLY A 20 -10.39 6.22 15.89
C GLY A 20 -9.66 4.89 15.65
N LEU A 21 -9.54 4.43 14.40
CA LEU A 21 -8.76 3.25 14.05
C LEU A 21 -7.27 3.57 14.10
N THR A 22 -6.52 2.78 14.88
CA THR A 22 -5.06 2.88 14.98
C THR A 22 -4.34 1.83 14.14
N HIS A 23 -5.03 0.81 13.63
CA HIS A 23 -4.43 -0.20 12.76
C HIS A 23 -5.52 -0.89 11.93
N ALA A 24 -5.12 -1.50 10.82
CA ALA A 24 -5.94 -2.49 10.12
C ALA A 24 -5.05 -3.47 9.33
N CYS A 25 -5.52 -4.71 9.20
CA CYS A 25 -4.85 -5.75 8.42
C CYS A 25 -5.86 -6.40 7.47
N GLY A 26 -5.49 -6.48 6.19
CA GLY A 26 -6.19 -7.23 5.17
C GLY A 26 -5.25 -8.20 4.47
N LYS A 27 -5.68 -9.46 4.31
CA LYS A 27 -4.98 -10.49 3.56
C LYS A 27 -5.94 -11.17 2.60
N LEU A 28 -5.52 -11.35 1.36
CA LEU A 28 -6.32 -11.99 0.32
C LEU A 28 -5.48 -13.02 -0.42
N LYS A 29 -5.90 -14.28 -0.38
CA LYS A 29 -5.32 -15.32 -1.23
C LYS A 29 -5.90 -15.19 -2.63
N THR A 30 -5.06 -14.80 -3.57
CA THR A 30 -5.40 -14.75 -4.99
C THR A 30 -4.83 -15.97 -5.70
N ILE A 31 -5.16 -16.14 -6.97
CA ILE A 31 -4.56 -17.21 -7.79
C ILE A 31 -3.08 -16.95 -8.12
N TYR A 32 -2.57 -15.76 -7.82
CA TYR A 32 -1.16 -15.39 -7.99
C TYR A 32 -0.32 -15.51 -6.72
N GLY A 33 -0.97 -15.76 -5.58
CA GLY A 33 -0.32 -15.70 -4.27
C GLY A 33 -1.08 -14.78 -3.31
N GLU A 34 -0.44 -14.51 -2.17
CA GLU A 34 -1.03 -13.73 -1.08
C GLU A 34 -0.79 -12.24 -1.28
N LEU A 35 -1.89 -11.47 -1.31
CA LEU A 35 -1.89 -10.02 -1.23
C LEU A 35 -2.04 -9.62 0.24
N VAL A 36 -1.17 -8.74 0.73
CA VAL A 36 -1.23 -8.21 2.10
C VAL A 36 -1.25 -6.69 2.08
N SER A 37 -2.07 -6.12 2.96
CA SER A 37 -2.07 -4.69 3.30
C SER A 37 -2.31 -4.56 4.80
N GLN A 38 -1.28 -4.16 5.54
CA GLN A 38 -1.32 -4.05 7.00
C GLN A 38 -0.70 -2.73 7.42
N TRP A 39 -1.49 -1.86 8.03
CA TRP A 39 -1.00 -0.58 8.53
C TRP A 39 -1.30 -0.38 10.00
N GLU A 40 -0.48 0.45 10.63
CA GLU A 40 -0.66 0.94 11.99
C GLU A 40 -0.24 2.42 12.12
N LEU A 41 -0.85 3.09 13.08
CA LEU A 41 -0.55 4.45 13.51
C LEU A 41 0.13 4.35 14.87
N GLY A 42 1.41 4.70 14.94
CA GLY A 42 2.22 4.60 16.15
C GLY A 42 3.42 5.51 16.08
N ASN A 43 3.90 5.99 17.24
CA ASN A 43 5.13 6.82 17.33
C ASN A 43 5.14 8.06 16.42
N GLY A 44 3.96 8.64 16.14
CA GLY A 44 3.83 9.77 15.23
C GLY A 44 4.01 9.41 13.74
N ALA A 45 3.98 8.12 13.40
CA ALA A 45 4.11 7.63 12.03
C ALA A 45 2.92 6.74 11.63
N PHE A 46 2.65 6.72 10.34
CA PHE A 46 1.87 5.67 9.68
C PHE A 46 2.85 4.68 9.06
N GLU A 47 2.82 3.44 9.56
CA GLU A 47 3.64 2.34 9.06
C GLU A 47 2.75 1.37 8.29
N TRP A 48 3.16 0.99 7.08
CA TRP A 48 2.32 0.17 6.21
C TRP A 48 3.14 -0.88 5.45
N ALA A 49 2.87 -2.14 5.77
CA ALA A 49 3.41 -3.31 5.11
C ALA A 49 2.48 -3.78 3.99
N VAL A 50 3.05 -3.98 2.80
CA VAL A 50 2.35 -4.40 1.59
C VAL A 50 3.09 -5.58 0.97
N VAL A 51 2.34 -6.61 0.57
CA VAL A 51 2.84 -7.70 -0.28
C VAL A 51 2.05 -7.71 -1.57
N VAL A 52 2.72 -7.52 -2.70
CA VAL A 52 2.15 -7.61 -4.05
C VAL A 52 2.53 -8.99 -4.64
N PRO A 53 1.55 -9.86 -4.95
CA PRO A 53 1.83 -11.19 -5.48
C PRO A 53 2.63 -11.18 -6.80
N PRO A 54 3.39 -12.25 -7.09
CA PRO A 54 4.05 -12.45 -8.39
C PRO A 54 3.10 -12.25 -9.58
N ASN A 55 3.62 -11.72 -10.70
CA ASN A 55 2.86 -11.46 -11.93
C ASN A 55 1.66 -10.50 -11.80
N THR A 56 1.62 -9.70 -10.72
CA THR A 56 0.62 -8.65 -10.50
C THR A 56 1.28 -7.29 -10.29
N THR A 57 0.47 -6.23 -10.34
CA THR A 57 0.90 -4.84 -10.09
C THR A 57 -0.07 -4.21 -9.10
N ALA A 58 0.36 -3.17 -8.39
CA ALA A 58 -0.54 -2.42 -7.51
C ALA A 58 -0.37 -0.91 -7.64
N THR A 59 -1.48 -0.17 -7.69
CA THR A 59 -1.45 1.27 -7.42
C THR A 59 -1.68 1.47 -5.93
N VAL A 60 -0.71 2.09 -5.25
CA VAL A 60 -0.86 2.52 -3.86
C VAL A 60 -1.23 3.99 -3.79
N TYR A 61 -2.17 4.30 -2.91
CA TYR A 61 -2.56 5.66 -2.56
C TYR A 61 -2.20 5.90 -1.10
N LEU A 62 -1.16 6.70 -0.86
CA LEU A 62 -0.77 7.10 0.48
C LEU A 62 -1.86 7.98 1.10
N PRO A 63 -2.20 7.79 2.39
CA PRO A 63 -3.19 8.62 3.07
C PRO A 63 -2.91 10.11 2.90
N ALA A 64 -3.93 10.90 2.58
CA ALA A 64 -3.79 12.33 2.26
C ALA A 64 -3.49 13.24 3.47
N GLN A 65 -3.16 12.67 4.63
CA GLN A 65 -2.82 13.48 5.80
C GLN A 65 -1.35 13.92 5.74
N LYS A 66 -1.23 15.14 5.18
CA LYS A 66 -0.24 16.19 5.43
C LYS A 66 1.22 15.89 5.09
N GLU A 67 1.79 16.82 4.34
CA GLU A 67 3.19 17.21 4.27
C GLU A 67 4.05 16.51 5.33
N GLY A 68 4.77 15.49 4.92
CA GLY A 68 5.47 14.58 5.79
C GLY A 68 6.55 13.84 5.02
N GLU A 69 7.54 13.32 5.75
CA GLU A 69 8.56 12.49 5.13
C GLU A 69 7.93 11.15 4.76
N MET A 70 7.87 10.86 3.46
CA MET A 70 7.38 9.59 2.95
C MET A 70 8.57 8.73 2.54
N ILE A 71 8.60 7.50 3.03
CA ILE A 71 9.68 6.54 2.80
C ILE A 71 9.07 5.25 2.25
N ILE A 72 9.68 4.70 1.21
CA ILE A 72 9.43 3.33 0.73
C ILE A 72 10.73 2.53 0.84
N ASN A 73 10.73 1.40 1.55
CA ASN A 73 11.90 0.53 1.69
C ASN A 73 13.20 1.28 2.10
N GLY A 74 13.08 2.32 2.93
CA GLY A 74 14.20 3.15 3.38
C GLY A 74 14.60 4.30 2.44
N GLN A 75 13.92 4.49 1.31
CA GLN A 75 14.17 5.58 0.36
C GLN A 75 13.08 6.64 0.42
N GLY A 76 13.47 7.91 0.50
CA GLY A 76 12.53 9.03 0.46
C GLY A 76 11.82 9.13 -0.89
N ILE A 77 10.50 9.34 -0.87
CA ILE A 77 9.64 9.44 -2.05
C ILE A 77 8.80 10.71 -2.02
N THR A 78 8.38 11.15 -3.21
CA THR A 78 7.47 12.28 -3.39
C THR A 78 6.18 11.82 -4.08
N GLY A 79 5.10 12.57 -3.89
CA GLY A 79 3.79 12.22 -4.43
C GLY A 79 3.07 11.14 -3.60
N SER A 80 1.74 11.16 -3.68
CA SER A 80 0.86 10.31 -2.88
C SER A 80 0.39 9.05 -3.62
N VAL A 81 0.79 8.87 -4.89
CA VAL A 81 0.38 7.73 -5.72
C VAL A 81 1.62 7.08 -6.31
N HIS A 82 1.75 5.77 -6.11
CA HIS A 82 2.89 5.00 -6.63
C HIS A 82 2.39 3.71 -7.29
N GLU A 83 3.04 3.32 -8.38
CA GLU A 83 2.86 2.00 -8.99
C GLU A 83 3.92 1.05 -8.42
N LEU A 84 3.46 -0.12 -7.99
CA LEU A 84 4.29 -1.18 -7.45
C LEU A 84 4.25 -2.39 -8.38
N GLU A 85 5.42 -2.99 -8.57
CA GLU A 85 5.56 -4.32 -9.12
C GLU A 85 5.34 -5.37 -8.02
N ALA A 86 5.46 -6.65 -8.38
CA ALA A 86 5.46 -7.73 -7.39
C ALA A 86 6.61 -7.57 -6.40
N GLY A 87 6.34 -7.80 -5.12
CA GLY A 87 7.34 -7.67 -4.07
C GLY A 87 6.75 -7.31 -2.71
N GLU A 88 7.65 -7.10 -1.76
CA GLU A 88 7.33 -6.64 -0.41
C GLU A 88 7.77 -5.19 -0.24
N TYR A 89 6.89 -4.40 0.35
CA TYR A 89 7.09 -2.96 0.52
C TYR A 89 6.74 -2.55 1.95
N CYS A 90 7.60 -1.72 2.52
CA CYS A 90 7.36 -1.03 3.77
C CYS A 90 7.29 0.47 3.50
N PHE A 91 6.15 1.06 3.83
CA PHE A 91 5.91 2.50 3.77
C PHE A 91 5.94 3.09 5.17
N ILE A 92 6.60 4.23 5.31
CA ILE A 92 6.59 5.03 6.53
C ILE A 92 6.23 6.46 6.13
N ILE A 93 5.24 7.04 6.82
CA ILE A 93 4.84 8.44 6.66
C ILE A 93 4.92 9.08 8.05
N ARG A 94 5.69 10.17 8.18
CA ARG A 94 5.86 10.94 9.42
C ARG A 94 5.34 12.36 9.28
#